data_AF-B2FIW4-F1
#
_entry.id   AF-B2FIW4-F1
#
_cell.length_a   1.000
_cell.length_b   1.000
_cell.length_c   1.000
_cell.angle_alpha   90.00
_cell.angle_beta   90.00
_cell.angle_gamma   90.00
#
_symmetry.space_group_name_H-M   'P 1'
#
loop_
_entity.id
_entity.type
_entity.pdbx_description
1 polymer ?
#
loop_
_entity_poly.entity_id
_entity_poly.type
_entity_poly.pdbx_seq_one_letter_code
_entity_poly.pdbx_strand_id
1 'polypeptide(L)'
;MTRPNNAAVRAAFWQVVEAGLVSRGVGNHTSDPSQLAVCMPEVRTEAKRLGVRLPAGKSLLDAMRTCHRLVDVTPIRSRVRHSTVTCWIFRK
;
A
#
# COMPACT_ATOMS: atom_id res chain seq x y z
N MET A 1 16.01 19.67 3.47
CA MET A 1 14.80 18.88 3.15
C MET A 1 14.46 18.02 4.35
N THR A 2 13.40 18.35 5.09
CA THR A 2 12.96 17.60 6.28
C THR A 2 12.45 16.24 5.83
N ARG A 3 13.00 15.13 6.36
CA ARG A 3 12.46 13.80 6.09
C ARG A 3 10.99 13.79 6.55
N PRO A 4 10.04 13.33 5.71
CA PRO A 4 8.64 13.30 6.12
C PRO A 4 8.48 12.41 7.35
N ASN A 5 7.67 12.86 8.32
CA ASN A 5 7.37 12.09 9.52
C ASN A 5 6.73 10.75 9.11
N ASN A 6 7.39 9.62 9.42
CA ASN A 6 6.91 8.29 9.06
C ASN A 6 5.49 8.01 9.56
N ALA A 7 5.07 8.59 10.70
CA ALA A 7 3.71 8.44 11.20
C ALA A 7 2.68 9.09 10.26
N ALA A 8 2.95 10.32 9.80
CA ALA A 8 2.09 11.03 8.86
C ALA A 8 2.04 10.32 7.49
N VAL A 9 3.18 9.81 7.02
CA VAL A 9 3.24 9.02 5.78
C VAL A 9 2.39 7.76 5.87
N ARG A 10 2.48 7.02 6.99
CA ARG A 10 1.65 5.83 7.22
C ARG A 10 0.18 6.17 7.30
N ALA A 11 -0.20 7.26 7.98
CA ALA A 11 -1.59 7.69 8.05
C ALA A 11 -2.16 8.00 6.66
N ALA A 12 -1.44 8.77 5.84
CA ALA A 12 -1.84 9.06 4.46
C ALA A 12 -1.90 7.80 3.59
N PHE A 13 -0.96 6.85 3.78
CA PHE A 13 -0.99 5.56 3.10
C PHE A 13 -2.26 4.79 3.44
N TRP A 14 -2.60 4.67 4.72
CA TRP A 14 -3.78 3.92 5.17
C TRP A 14 -5.09 4.56 4.70
N GLN A 15 -5.17 5.89 4.73
CA GLN A 15 -6.30 6.63 4.15
C GLN A 15 -6.53 6.27 2.67
N VAL A 16 -5.45 6.23 1.88
CA VAL A 16 -5.53 5.87 0.45
C VAL A 16 -5.91 4.41 0.26
N VAL A 17 -5.38 3.51 1.08
CA VAL A 17 -5.70 2.08 1.01
C VAL A 17 -7.16 1.84 1.35
N GLU A 18 -7.68 2.43 2.43
CA GLU A 18 -9.08 2.27 2.84
C GLU A 18 -10.03 2.82 1.77
N ALA A 19 -9.80 4.04 1.30
CA ALA A 19 -10.59 4.64 0.22
C ALA A 19 -10.47 3.83 -1.09
N GLY A 20 -9.28 3.34 -1.40
CA GLY A 20 -8.97 2.54 -2.58
C GLY A 20 -9.63 1.16 -2.57
N LEU A 21 -9.78 0.53 -1.41
CA LEU A 21 -10.47 -0.74 -1.26
C LEU A 21 -11.98 -0.55 -1.51
N VAL A 22 -12.57 0.53 -1.02
CA VAL A 22 -13.99 0.88 -1.25
C VAL A 22 -14.25 1.24 -2.72
N SER A 23 -13.37 2.06 -3.32
CA SER A 23 -13.48 2.50 -4.72
C SER A 23 -13.07 1.43 -5.74
N ARG A 24 -12.50 0.31 -5.29
CA ARG A 24 -11.82 -0.70 -6.11
C ARG A 24 -10.59 -0.18 -6.88
N GLY A 25 -10.03 0.96 -6.49
CA GLY A 25 -8.75 1.47 -7.01
C GLY A 25 -7.52 0.77 -6.45
N VAL A 26 -7.65 0.11 -5.29
CA VAL A 26 -6.61 -0.74 -4.67
C VAL A 26 -7.19 -2.13 -4.46
N GLY A 27 -6.50 -3.16 -4.97
CA GLY A 27 -6.92 -4.55 -4.79
C GLY A 27 -6.31 -5.18 -3.54
N ASN A 28 -7.09 -6.02 -2.85
CA ASN A 28 -6.52 -6.98 -1.89
C ASN A 28 -6.14 -8.27 -2.64
N HIS A 29 -4.86 -8.59 -2.70
CA HIS A 29 -4.32 -9.70 -3.51
C HIS A 29 -4.10 -10.98 -2.69
N THR A 30 -4.46 -11.00 -1.40
CA THR A 30 -4.47 -12.22 -0.57
C THR A 30 -5.90 -12.68 -0.32
N SER A 31 -6.09 -14.00 -0.22
CA SER A 31 -7.34 -14.62 0.22
C SER A 31 -7.39 -14.83 1.74
N ASP A 32 -6.27 -14.63 2.45
CA ASP A 32 -6.24 -14.74 3.92
C ASP A 32 -7.05 -13.59 4.54
N PRO A 33 -8.12 -13.87 5.31
CA PRO A 33 -8.96 -12.84 5.90
C PRO A 33 -8.24 -11.99 6.96
N SER A 34 -7.19 -12.52 7.59
CA SER A 34 -6.38 -11.82 8.60
C SER A 34 -5.33 -10.86 8.01
N GLN A 35 -5.14 -10.91 6.69
CA GLN A 35 -4.11 -10.16 5.99
C GLN A 35 -4.69 -9.21 4.94
N LEU A 36 -3.90 -8.20 4.61
CA LEU A 36 -4.12 -7.30 3.51
C LEU A 36 -2.87 -7.26 2.65
N ALA A 37 -2.97 -7.71 1.40
CA ALA A 37 -1.87 -7.65 0.44
C ALA A 37 -2.18 -6.62 -0.64
N VAL A 38 -1.44 -5.52 -0.67
CA VAL A 38 -1.63 -4.44 -1.66
C VAL A 38 -0.35 -4.21 -2.44
N CYS A 39 -0.46 -3.81 -3.70
CA CYS A 39 0.71 -3.43 -4.49
C CYS A 39 0.91 -1.91 -4.50
N MET A 40 2.15 -1.47 -4.31
CA MET A 40 2.48 -0.03 -4.19
C MET A 40 2.10 0.80 -5.43
N PRO A 41 2.19 0.29 -6.67
CA PRO A 41 1.69 1.03 -7.83
C PRO A 41 0.21 1.38 -7.77
N GLU A 42 -0.66 0.47 -7.27
CA GLU A 42 -2.10 0.75 -7.10
C GLU A 42 -2.31 1.88 -6.09
N VAL A 43 -1.68 1.76 -4.93
CA VAL A 43 -1.78 2.78 -3.88
C VAL A 43 -1.33 4.14 -4.39
N ARG A 44 -0.26 4.22 -5.21
CA ARG A 44 0.21 5.48 -5.78
C ARG A 44 -0.74 6.05 -6.82
N THR A 45 -1.29 5.21 -7.70
CA THR A 45 -2.29 5.63 -8.68
C THR A 45 -3.53 6.17 -7.98
N GLU A 46 -4.00 5.46 -6.95
CA GLU A 46 -5.17 5.86 -6.19
C GLU A 46 -4.91 7.13 -5.37
N ALA A 47 -3.73 7.30 -4.78
CA ALA A 47 -3.34 8.54 -4.11
C ALA A 47 -3.42 9.75 -5.05
N LYS A 48 -2.96 9.60 -6.30
CA LYS A 48 -3.08 10.65 -7.32
C LYS A 48 -4.55 10.94 -7.63
N ARG A 49 -5.37 9.90 -7.80
CA ARG A 49 -6.81 10.04 -8.07
C ARG A 49 -7.55 10.76 -6.94
N LEU A 50 -7.17 10.49 -5.69
CA LEU A 50 -7.76 11.08 -4.49
C LEU A 50 -7.15 12.44 -4.10
N GLY A 51 -6.12 12.92 -4.80
CA GLY A 51 -5.40 14.16 -4.43
C GLY A 51 -4.57 14.05 -3.15
N VAL A 52 -4.31 12.84 -2.65
CA VAL A 52 -3.51 12.60 -1.44
C VAL A 52 -2.02 12.58 -1.78
N ARG A 53 -1.23 13.42 -1.09
CA ARG A 53 0.23 13.45 -1.28
C ARG A 53 0.89 12.30 -0.53
N LEU A 54 1.37 11.30 -1.29
CA LEU A 54 2.31 10.30 -0.79
C LEU A 54 3.75 10.65 -1.22
N PRO A 55 4.76 10.45 -0.36
CA PRO A 55 6.13 10.70 -0.74
C PRO A 55 6.61 9.76 -1.86
N ALA A 56 7.57 10.23 -2.65
CA ALA A 56 8.12 9.47 -3.77
C ALA A 56 8.87 8.22 -3.31
N GLY A 57 8.89 7.21 -4.19
CA GLY A 57 9.69 5.98 -4.14
C GLY A 57 10.14 5.56 -2.74
N LYS A 58 11.43 5.79 -2.48
CA LYS A 58 12.16 5.31 -1.29
C LYS A 58 11.53 5.74 0.04
N SER A 59 11.11 6.99 0.19
CA SER A 59 10.58 7.48 1.48
C SER A 59 9.27 6.82 1.88
N LEU A 60 8.37 6.51 0.93
CA LEU A 60 7.16 5.74 1.23
C LEU A 60 7.53 4.31 1.64
N LEU A 61 8.42 3.67 0.87
CA LEU A 61 8.80 2.29 1.14
C LEU A 61 9.49 2.15 2.51
N ASP A 62 10.36 3.09 2.87
CA ASP A 62 11.03 3.10 4.18
C ASP A 62 10.05 3.34 5.34
N ALA A 63 9.06 4.22 5.15
CA ALA A 63 7.99 4.43 6.14
C ALA A 63 7.14 3.15 6.35
N MET A 64 6.89 2.39 5.28
CA MET A 64 6.13 1.14 5.34
C MET A 64 6.96 -0.04 5.87
N ARG A 65 8.27 -0.09 5.59
CA ARG A 65 9.20 -1.09 6.18
C ARG A 65 9.27 -1.01 7.70
N THR A 66 9.08 0.19 8.26
CA THR A 66 9.04 0.42 9.70
C THR A 66 7.63 0.31 10.29
N CYS A 67 6.63 -0.10 9.50
CA CYS A 67 5.29 -0.31 9.99
C CYS A 67 5.19 -1.67 10.70
N HIS A 68 4.77 -1.67 11.98
CA HIS A 68 4.61 -2.90 12.77
C HIS A 68 3.58 -3.89 12.20
N ARG A 69 2.65 -3.42 11.35
CA ARG A 69 1.67 -4.27 10.66
C ARG A 69 2.29 -5.02 9.48
N LEU A 70 3.44 -4.60 8.95
CA LEU A 70 4.07 -5.24 7.81
C LEU A 70 4.52 -6.65 8.20
N VAL A 71 4.05 -7.63 7.46
CA VAL A 71 4.40 -9.04 7.61
C VAL A 71 5.49 -9.41 6.62
N ASP A 72 5.29 -9.08 5.34
CA ASP A 72 6.18 -9.48 4.26
C ASP A 72 6.04 -8.59 3.01
N VAL A 73 7.03 -8.68 2.12
CA VAL A 73 7.02 -8.09 0.78
C VAL A 73 7.38 -9.19 -0.22
N THR A 74 6.37 -9.72 -0.92
CA THR A 74 6.54 -10.91 -1.75
C THR A 74 5.82 -10.78 -3.10
N PRO A 75 6.36 -11.35 -4.18
CA PRO A 75 5.65 -11.44 -5.45
C PRO A 75 4.43 -12.37 -5.33
N ILE A 76 3.25 -11.85 -5.67
CA ILE A 76 1.99 -12.60 -5.72
C ILE A 76 1.46 -12.58 -7.15
N ARG A 77 0.97 -13.74 -7.63
CA ARG A 77 0.20 -13.80 -8.87
C ARG A 77 -1.15 -13.15 -8.63
N SER A 78 -1.28 -11.88 -8.99
CA SER A 78 -2.51 -11.12 -8.80
C SER A 78 -3.61 -11.69 -9.69
N ARG A 79 -4.71 -12.14 -9.07
CA ARG A 79 -5.94 -12.50 -9.80
C ARG A 79 -6.61 -11.28 -10.44
N VAL A 80 -6.34 -10.08 -9.90
CA VAL A 80 -6.92 -8.81 -10.37
C VAL A 80 -6.17 -8.30 -11.61
N ARG A 81 -4.84 -8.43 -11.66
CA ARG A 81 -4.01 -7.92 -12.76
C ARG A 81 -3.56 -8.98 -13.77
N HIS A 82 -3.91 -10.24 -13.58
CA HIS A 82 -3.45 -11.39 -14.38
C HIS A 82 -1.92 -11.44 -14.58
N SER A 83 -1.15 -10.89 -13.64
CA SER A 83 0.31 -10.76 -13.69
C SER A 83 0.90 -10.89 -12.28
N THR A 84 2.19 -11.18 -12.22
CA THR A 84 2.94 -11.19 -10.95
C THR A 84 3.22 -9.76 -10.52
N VAL A 85 2.82 -9.42 -9.30
CA VAL A 85 3.09 -8.11 -8.70
C VAL A 85 3.71 -8.27 -7.34
N THR A 86 4.63 -7.37 -6.98
CA THR A 86 5.17 -7.31 -5.62
C THR A 86 4.12 -6.71 -4.69
N CYS A 87 3.58 -7.55 -3.82
CA CYS A 87 2.62 -7.14 -2.81
C CYS A 87 3.34 -6.87 -1.49
N TRP A 88 2.80 -5.91 -0.76
CA TRP A 88 3.15 -5.62 0.62
C TRP A 88 2.03 -6.16 1.49
N ILE A 89 2.35 -7.12 2.34
CA ILE A 89 1.39 -7.86 3.16
C ILE A 89 1.38 -7.26 4.56
N PHE A 90 0.20 -6.88 5.03
CA PHE A 90 -0.02 -6.30 6.34
C PHE A 90 -1.01 -7.13 7.15
N ARG A 91 -0.84 -7.16 8.48
CA ARG A 91 -1.87 -7.64 9.41
C ARG A 91 -3.01 -6.63 9.46
N LYS A 92 -4.25 -7.11 9.38
CA LYS A 92 -5.43 -6.26 9.59
C LYS A 92 -5.51 -5.79 11.03
#